data_AF-A0A9N9ZK96-F1
#
_entry.id   AF-A0A9N9ZK96-F1
#
_cell.length_a   1.000
_cell.length_b   1.000
_cell.length_c   1.000
_cell.angle_alpha   90.00
_cell.angle_beta   90.00
_cell.angle_gamma   90.00
#
_symmetry.space_group_name_H-M   'P 1'
#
loop_
_entity.id
_entity.type
_entity.pdbx_description
1 polymer ?
#
loop_
_entity_poly.entity_id
_entity_poly.type
_entity_poly.pdbx_seq_one_letter_code
_entity_poly.pdbx_strand_id
1 'polypeptide(L)'
;MGSTTATSQVRKNYLENVEALRDIILNDHFGGDMAPEIVDQWLRALEPGRQFPLPPNIKGFYGGSLRESMPIEIARGSYKHIMHTTDDTAKVDKYAGRMLIALSILDLETLVADDPTLGALALWHKALAQVRLPDKAGELAQTLQQYQAVRPRSNLSDSKLPETPRLKIRLEEVARELGNTGALDRIADWDCSSAKLERNTLLNIIFGYKNREYSVRGEGRLVVAQVERSNKVSVLTWQPSTTTKEKDHTFTFASVFDNSAQVDLNACLETRGQLWGVAKRGWEGVV
;
A
#
# COMPACT_ATOMS: atom_id res chain seq x y z
N MET A 1 -17.83 0.75 -19.08
CA MET A 1 -17.50 1.80 -20.06
C MET A 1 -16.56 2.83 -19.41
N GLY A 2 -15.30 2.45 -19.12
CA GLY A 2 -14.32 3.32 -18.44
C GLY A 2 -12.93 3.38 -19.08
N SER A 3 -12.75 2.82 -20.28
CA SER A 3 -11.41 2.52 -20.84
C SER A 3 -10.84 3.62 -21.75
N THR A 4 -11.65 4.54 -22.28
CA THR A 4 -11.18 5.51 -23.29
C THR A 4 -10.35 6.67 -22.71
N THR A 5 -10.56 7.06 -21.46
CA THR A 5 -9.94 8.24 -20.84
C THR A 5 -8.55 7.95 -20.25
N ALA A 6 -8.35 6.77 -19.68
CA ALA A 6 -7.05 6.37 -19.14
C ALA A 6 -6.00 6.21 -20.26
N THR A 7 -6.41 5.63 -21.40
CA THR A 7 -5.55 5.51 -22.58
C THR A 7 -5.18 6.87 -23.19
N SER A 8 -6.06 7.88 -23.12
CA SER A 8 -5.76 9.21 -23.65
C SER A 8 -4.78 10.00 -22.78
N GLN A 9 -4.88 9.90 -21.45
CA GLN A 9 -3.96 10.56 -20.52
C GLN A 9 -2.56 9.92 -20.55
N VAL A 10 -2.48 8.59 -20.56
CA VAL A 10 -1.19 7.87 -20.66
C VAL A 10 -0.46 8.23 -21.96
N ARG A 11 -1.20 8.31 -23.07
CA ARG A 11 -0.64 8.77 -24.35
C ARG A 11 -0.16 10.21 -24.31
N LYS A 12 -0.93 11.11 -23.67
CA LYS A 12 -0.51 12.50 -23.47
C LYS A 12 0.79 12.58 -22.67
N ASN A 13 0.87 11.88 -21.54
CA ASN A 13 2.08 11.82 -20.71
C ASN A 13 3.29 11.31 -21.50
N TYR A 14 3.12 10.28 -22.33
CA TYR A 14 4.18 9.78 -23.20
C TYR A 14 4.68 10.86 -24.17
N LEU A 15 3.77 11.53 -24.89
CA LEU A 15 4.14 12.54 -25.88
C LEU A 15 4.82 13.76 -25.25
N GLU A 16 4.35 14.20 -24.08
CA GLU A 16 4.92 15.34 -23.35
C GLU A 16 6.33 15.03 -22.80
N ASN A 17 6.61 13.77 -22.49
CA ASN A 17 7.85 13.37 -21.82
C ASN A 17 8.79 12.53 -22.69
N VAL A 18 8.56 12.39 -24.00
CA VAL A 18 9.29 11.45 -24.85
C VAL A 18 10.82 11.66 -24.81
N GLU A 19 11.27 12.92 -24.86
CA GLU A 19 12.71 13.24 -24.78
C GLU A 19 13.28 13.02 -23.38
N ALA A 20 12.49 13.27 -22.33
CA ALA A 20 12.90 12.95 -20.97
C ALA A 20 13.00 11.42 -20.78
N LEU A 21 12.04 10.66 -21.30
CA LEU A 21 12.07 9.19 -21.29
C LEU A 21 13.29 8.66 -22.04
N ARG A 22 13.64 9.26 -23.18
CA ARG A 22 14.85 8.92 -23.95
C ARG A 22 16.09 9.09 -23.07
N ASP A 23 16.23 10.24 -22.45
CA ASP A 23 17.35 10.57 -21.58
C ASP A 23 17.44 9.63 -20.37
N ILE A 24 16.31 9.33 -19.73
CA ILE A 24 16.25 8.40 -18.58
C ILE A 24 16.67 6.99 -19.03
N ILE A 25 16.18 6.50 -20.16
CA ILE A 25 16.54 5.17 -20.67
C ILE A 25 18.05 5.11 -20.95
N LEU A 26 18.59 6.11 -21.65
CA LEU A 26 20.02 6.14 -21.98
C LEU A 26 20.90 6.25 -20.73
N ASN A 27 20.63 7.25 -19.89
CA ASN A 27 21.55 7.66 -18.82
C ASN A 27 21.26 6.98 -17.49
N ASP A 28 20.01 6.88 -17.08
CA ASP A 28 19.65 6.33 -15.78
C ASP A 28 19.52 4.81 -15.84
N HIS A 29 18.93 4.27 -16.90
CA HIS A 29 18.77 2.82 -17.03
C HIS A 29 20.06 2.17 -17.55
N PHE A 30 20.57 2.61 -18.72
CA PHE A 30 21.75 2.01 -19.34
C PHE A 30 23.11 2.60 -18.92
N GLY A 31 23.15 3.76 -18.25
CA GLY A 31 24.42 4.36 -17.80
C GLY A 31 25.22 5.12 -18.87
N GLY A 32 24.62 5.42 -20.03
CA GLY A 32 25.21 6.24 -21.09
C GLY A 32 25.89 5.47 -22.23
N ASP A 33 26.11 4.16 -22.07
CA ASP A 33 26.91 3.36 -23.03
C ASP A 33 26.09 2.63 -24.10
N MET A 34 24.77 2.82 -24.12
CA MET A 34 23.88 2.07 -25.02
C MET A 34 23.76 2.71 -26.39
N ALA A 35 23.76 1.87 -27.43
CA ALA A 35 23.54 2.31 -28.80
C ALA A 35 22.19 3.03 -28.96
N PRO A 36 22.12 4.20 -29.63
CA PRO A 36 20.89 4.98 -29.79
C PRO A 36 19.72 4.20 -30.36
N GLU A 37 19.98 3.23 -31.24
CA GLU A 37 18.96 2.39 -31.88
C GLU A 37 18.26 1.48 -30.87
N ILE A 38 18.96 1.03 -29.81
CA ILE A 38 18.36 0.23 -28.74
C ILE A 38 17.50 1.12 -27.86
N VAL A 39 17.95 2.34 -27.54
CA VAL A 39 17.15 3.33 -26.81
C VAL A 39 15.86 3.65 -27.57
N ASP A 40 15.94 3.81 -28.89
CA ASP A 40 14.78 4.01 -29.77
C ASP A 40 13.80 2.84 -29.75
N GLN A 41 14.30 1.60 -29.75
CA GLN A 41 13.45 0.42 -29.64
C GLN A 41 12.72 0.37 -28.30
N TRP A 42 13.39 0.73 -27.20
CA TRP A 42 12.76 0.85 -25.89
C TRP A 42 11.67 1.92 -25.89
N LEU A 43 11.95 3.12 -26.41
CA LEU A 43 10.97 4.20 -26.52
C LEU A 43 9.75 3.83 -27.34
N ARG A 44 9.93 3.13 -28.46
CA ARG A 44 8.82 2.64 -29.29
C ARG A 44 8.01 1.58 -28.56
N ALA A 45 8.66 0.68 -27.84
CA ALA A 45 7.95 -0.33 -27.03
C ALA A 45 7.13 0.27 -25.88
N LEU A 46 7.46 1.48 -25.42
CA LEU A 46 6.69 2.23 -24.43
C LEU A 46 5.50 3.01 -25.02
N GLU A 47 5.39 3.14 -26.34
CA GLU A 47 4.36 3.97 -26.96
C GLU A 47 2.94 3.41 -26.69
N PRO A 48 2.07 4.14 -25.99
CA PRO A 48 0.75 3.64 -25.62
C PRO A 48 -0.14 3.34 -26.83
N GLY A 49 -0.78 2.17 -26.82
CA GLY A 49 -1.68 1.73 -27.89
C GLY A 49 -0.98 1.23 -29.16
N ARG A 50 0.37 1.21 -29.20
CA ARG A 50 1.11 0.57 -30.28
C ARG A 50 1.79 -0.71 -29.81
N GLN A 51 1.68 -1.76 -30.62
CA GLN A 51 2.32 -3.04 -30.35
C GLN A 51 3.61 -3.17 -31.15
N PHE A 52 4.65 -2.45 -30.72
CA PHE A 52 5.99 -2.69 -31.24
C PHE A 52 6.60 -3.94 -30.60
N PRO A 53 7.40 -4.73 -31.34
CA PRO A 53 8.19 -5.81 -30.76
C PRO A 53 9.02 -5.31 -29.59
N LEU A 54 9.11 -6.11 -28.53
CA LEU A 54 9.95 -5.81 -27.39
C LEU A 54 11.43 -5.93 -27.80
N PRO A 55 12.30 -5.02 -27.34
CA PRO A 55 13.75 -5.16 -27.50
C PRO A 55 14.27 -6.53 -27.04
N PRO A 56 15.34 -7.06 -27.65
CA PRO A 56 15.94 -8.33 -27.23
C PRO A 56 16.44 -8.23 -25.78
N ASN A 57 16.36 -9.35 -25.05
CA ASN A 57 16.86 -9.49 -23.68
C ASN A 57 16.20 -8.63 -22.59
N ILE A 58 15.01 -8.07 -22.83
CA ILE A 58 14.22 -7.47 -21.75
C ILE A 58 13.91 -8.55 -20.71
N LYS A 59 14.35 -8.29 -19.47
CA LYS A 59 14.04 -9.12 -18.31
C LYS A 59 12.98 -8.39 -17.52
N GLY A 60 11.71 -8.74 -17.73
CA GLY A 60 10.64 -8.12 -16.97
C GLY A 60 10.74 -8.43 -15.48
N PHE A 61 10.07 -7.61 -14.67
CA PHE A 61 9.96 -7.86 -13.24
C PHE A 61 9.09 -9.08 -12.95
N TYR A 62 9.64 -10.00 -12.18
CA TYR A 62 8.92 -11.01 -11.41
C TYR A 62 7.80 -11.77 -12.17
N GLY A 63 7.98 -12.03 -13.47
CA GLY A 63 7.09 -12.87 -14.27
C GLY A 63 5.81 -12.20 -14.81
N GLY A 64 5.66 -10.89 -14.65
CA GLY A 64 4.53 -10.12 -15.19
C GLY A 64 4.70 -9.72 -16.66
N SER A 65 3.75 -8.93 -17.17
CA SER A 65 3.80 -8.36 -18.52
C SER A 65 5.11 -7.60 -18.76
N LEU A 66 5.92 -8.07 -19.71
CA LEU A 66 7.20 -7.45 -20.03
C LEU A 66 7.03 -5.96 -20.37
N ARG A 67 5.99 -5.61 -21.14
CA ARG A 67 5.74 -4.22 -21.56
C ARG A 67 5.40 -3.32 -20.38
N GLU A 68 4.54 -3.78 -19.47
CA GLU A 68 4.13 -2.99 -18.29
C GLU A 68 5.23 -2.94 -17.23
N SER A 69 6.17 -3.89 -17.27
CA SER A 69 7.33 -3.89 -16.39
C SER A 69 8.42 -2.88 -16.80
N MET A 70 8.50 -2.49 -18.07
CA MET A 70 9.54 -1.56 -18.57
C MET A 70 9.50 -0.18 -17.89
N PRO A 71 8.35 0.51 -17.75
CA PRO A 71 8.26 1.77 -17.00
C PRO A 71 8.78 1.68 -15.56
N ILE A 72 8.51 0.55 -14.89
CA ILE A 72 8.98 0.28 -13.53
C ILE A 72 10.51 0.09 -13.53
N GLU A 73 11.06 -0.53 -14.58
CA GLU A 73 12.51 -0.77 -14.72
C GLU A 73 13.29 0.51 -14.93
N ILE A 74 12.72 1.38 -15.76
CA ILE A 74 13.24 2.71 -16.04
C ILE A 74 13.20 3.54 -14.76
N ALA A 75 12.09 3.54 -14.02
CA ALA A 75 11.98 4.21 -12.73
C ALA A 75 13.00 3.67 -11.71
N ARG A 76 13.20 2.34 -11.64
CA ARG A 76 14.25 1.73 -10.81
C ARG A 76 15.65 2.19 -11.22
N GLY A 77 15.87 2.38 -12.53
CA GLY A 77 17.09 2.98 -13.08
C GLY A 77 17.41 4.32 -12.44
N SER A 78 16.45 5.23 -12.38
CA SER A 78 16.61 6.52 -11.69
C SER A 78 16.77 6.36 -10.18
N TYR A 79 15.99 5.48 -9.55
CA TYR A 79 16.04 5.24 -8.10
C TYR A 79 17.44 4.86 -7.60
N LYS A 80 18.22 4.12 -8.40
CA LYS A 80 19.56 3.66 -8.01
C LYS A 80 20.51 4.81 -7.65
N HIS A 81 20.27 6.00 -8.19
CA HIS A 81 21.10 7.19 -7.96
C HIS A 81 20.78 7.90 -6.63
N ILE A 82 19.63 7.62 -6.02
CA ILE A 82 19.10 8.34 -4.85
C ILE A 82 18.62 7.41 -3.73
N MET A 83 18.85 6.11 -3.85
CA MET A 83 18.39 5.14 -2.85
C MET A 83 19.04 5.32 -1.47
N HIS A 84 20.25 5.88 -1.45
CA HIS A 84 21.06 6.14 -0.24
C HIS A 84 21.52 7.61 -0.15
N THR A 85 20.88 8.51 -0.91
CA THR A 85 21.26 9.93 -0.99
C THR A 85 20.09 10.78 -0.55
N THR A 86 20.31 11.60 0.47
CA THR A 86 19.34 12.58 1.02
C THR A 86 19.97 13.95 1.29
N ASP A 87 21.29 14.06 1.13
CA ASP A 87 22.11 15.26 1.32
C ASP A 87 22.15 16.17 0.07
N ASP A 88 22.17 15.58 -1.13
CA ASP A 88 22.10 16.32 -2.40
C ASP A 88 20.66 16.45 -2.89
N THR A 89 19.97 17.50 -2.44
CA THR A 89 18.55 17.73 -2.73
C THR A 89 18.28 17.94 -4.22
N ALA A 90 19.17 18.62 -4.95
CA ALA A 90 19.01 18.83 -6.39
C ALA A 90 19.08 17.51 -7.18
N LYS A 91 19.97 16.61 -6.78
CA LYS A 91 20.05 15.25 -7.32
C LYS A 91 18.81 14.43 -6.96
N VAL A 92 18.36 14.51 -5.70
CA VAL A 92 17.14 13.85 -5.23
C VAL A 92 15.94 14.28 -6.08
N ASP A 93 15.73 15.58 -6.25
CA ASP A 93 14.63 16.15 -7.03
C ASP A 93 14.68 15.67 -8.49
N LYS A 94 15.85 15.75 -9.12
CA LYS A 94 16.05 15.31 -10.51
C LYS A 94 15.62 13.86 -10.69
N TYR A 95 16.17 12.94 -9.90
CA TYR A 95 15.93 11.51 -10.10
C TYR A 95 14.56 11.06 -9.60
N ALA A 96 14.02 11.66 -8.54
CA ALA A 96 12.64 11.38 -8.10
C ALA A 96 11.63 11.88 -9.15
N GLY A 97 11.86 13.05 -9.76
CA GLY A 97 11.05 13.52 -10.88
C GLY A 97 11.10 12.57 -12.09
N ARG A 98 12.28 12.08 -12.43
CA ARG A 98 12.47 11.07 -13.50
C ARG A 98 11.74 9.76 -13.22
N MET A 99 11.71 9.29 -11.96
CA MET A 99 10.91 8.13 -11.56
C MET A 99 9.41 8.37 -11.84
N LEU A 100 8.87 9.53 -11.50
CA LEU A 100 7.46 9.85 -11.76
C LEU A 100 7.16 9.97 -13.25
N ILE A 101 8.06 10.55 -14.04
CA ILE A 101 7.94 10.59 -15.50
C ILE A 101 7.87 9.18 -16.07
N ALA A 102 8.79 8.30 -15.68
CA ALA A 102 8.81 6.91 -16.13
C ALA A 102 7.52 6.16 -15.76
N LEU A 103 6.98 6.36 -14.55
CA LEU A 103 5.74 5.70 -14.13
C LEU A 103 4.47 6.33 -14.70
N SER A 104 4.52 7.57 -15.20
CA SER A 104 3.34 8.31 -15.71
C SER A 104 2.73 7.71 -16.97
N ILE A 105 3.47 6.84 -17.66
CA ILE A 105 3.01 6.14 -18.86
C ILE A 105 2.37 4.78 -18.56
N LEU A 106 2.18 4.44 -17.28
CA LEU A 106 1.37 3.29 -16.86
C LEU A 106 -0.06 3.73 -16.60
N ASP A 107 -1.01 2.95 -17.11
CA ASP A 107 -2.37 2.94 -16.59
C ASP A 107 -2.39 2.11 -15.30
N LEU A 108 -2.13 2.78 -14.17
CA LEU A 108 -2.04 2.14 -12.86
C LEU A 108 -3.36 1.51 -12.41
N GLU A 109 -4.51 2.03 -12.85
CA GLU A 109 -5.80 1.48 -12.48
C GLU A 109 -6.01 0.13 -13.14
N THR A 110 -5.79 0.07 -14.47
CA THR A 110 -5.83 -1.17 -15.24
C THR A 110 -4.77 -2.16 -14.76
N LEU A 111 -3.53 -1.70 -14.54
CA LEU A 111 -2.43 -2.56 -14.10
C LEU A 111 -2.71 -3.22 -12.74
N VAL A 112 -3.24 -2.47 -11.77
CA VAL A 112 -3.61 -3.02 -10.44
C VAL A 112 -4.75 -4.03 -10.54
N ALA A 113 -5.62 -3.92 -11.54
CA ALA A 113 -6.68 -4.90 -11.78
C ALA A 113 -6.10 -6.20 -12.36
N ASP A 114 -5.28 -6.07 -13.41
CA ASP A 114 -4.82 -7.18 -14.25
C ASP A 114 -3.57 -7.91 -13.69
N ASP A 115 -2.59 -7.16 -13.19
CA ASP A 115 -1.37 -7.69 -12.56
C ASP A 115 -1.09 -6.97 -11.23
N PRO A 116 -1.66 -7.47 -10.11
CA PRO A 116 -1.49 -6.86 -8.80
C PRO A 116 -0.05 -6.77 -8.33
N THR A 117 0.81 -7.68 -8.76
CA THR A 117 2.23 -7.67 -8.39
C THR A 117 2.94 -6.51 -9.08
N LEU A 118 2.77 -6.32 -10.39
CA LEU A 118 3.32 -5.16 -11.09
C LEU A 118 2.67 -3.85 -10.63
N GLY A 119 1.36 -3.85 -10.38
CA GLY A 119 0.65 -2.69 -9.83
C GLY A 119 1.22 -2.25 -8.47
N ALA A 120 1.44 -3.19 -7.55
CA ALA A 120 2.06 -2.91 -6.26
C ALA A 120 3.50 -2.41 -6.40
N LEU A 121 4.31 -3.01 -7.30
CA LEU A 121 5.67 -2.56 -7.58
C LEU A 121 5.71 -1.12 -8.12
N ALA A 122 4.81 -0.79 -9.04
CA ALA A 122 4.71 0.56 -9.60
C ALA A 122 4.32 1.59 -8.52
N LEU A 123 3.31 1.28 -7.70
CA LEU A 123 2.86 2.12 -6.59
C LEU A 123 3.93 2.30 -5.51
N TRP A 124 4.72 1.26 -5.22
CA TRP A 124 5.85 1.36 -4.31
C TRP A 124 6.91 2.35 -4.82
N HIS A 125 7.32 2.24 -6.09
CA HIS A 125 8.29 3.18 -6.68
C HIS A 125 7.71 4.60 -6.77
N LYS A 126 6.40 4.73 -7.06
CA LYS A 126 5.70 6.02 -7.06
C LYS A 126 5.74 6.67 -5.68
N ALA A 127 5.42 5.93 -4.62
CA ALA A 127 5.48 6.44 -3.25
C ALA A 127 6.91 6.85 -2.85
N LEU A 128 7.93 6.07 -3.24
CA LEU A 128 9.34 6.42 -3.02
C LEU A 128 9.77 7.71 -3.73
N ALA A 129 9.20 8.02 -4.89
CA ALA A 129 9.47 9.27 -5.58
C ALA A 129 8.70 10.43 -4.95
N GLN A 130 7.40 10.26 -4.68
CA GLN A 130 6.54 11.30 -4.11
C GLN A 130 7.00 11.75 -2.71
N VAL A 131 7.46 10.82 -1.87
CA VAL A 131 7.97 11.17 -0.52
C VAL A 131 9.21 12.07 -0.58
N ARG A 132 9.96 12.01 -1.69
CA ARG A 132 11.18 12.80 -1.90
C ARG A 132 10.90 14.21 -2.44
N LEU A 133 9.69 14.46 -2.96
CA LEU A 133 9.33 15.69 -3.66
C LEU A 133 8.27 16.46 -2.85
N PRO A 134 8.59 17.65 -2.30
CA PRO A 134 7.66 18.41 -1.47
C PRO A 134 6.35 18.78 -2.19
N ASP A 135 6.41 19.12 -3.47
CA ASP A 135 5.25 19.47 -4.30
C ASP A 135 4.33 18.27 -4.60
N LYS A 136 4.82 17.03 -4.39
CA LYS A 136 4.08 15.78 -4.62
C LYS A 136 3.50 15.16 -3.36
N ALA A 137 3.72 15.76 -2.19
CA ALA A 137 3.15 15.28 -0.93
C ALA A 137 1.62 15.16 -0.99
N GLY A 138 0.92 16.03 -1.72
CA GLY A 138 -0.54 15.97 -1.87
C GLY A 138 -1.06 14.69 -2.55
N GLU A 139 -0.27 14.09 -3.43
CA GLU A 139 -0.62 12.87 -4.17
C GLU A 139 -0.22 11.58 -3.42
N LEU A 140 0.62 11.69 -2.38
CA LEU A 140 1.19 10.55 -1.67
C LEU A 140 0.12 9.71 -0.97
N ALA A 141 -0.84 10.35 -0.29
CA ALA A 141 -1.88 9.66 0.47
C ALA A 141 -2.71 8.69 -0.41
N GLN A 142 -3.09 9.12 -1.62
CA GLN A 142 -3.82 8.28 -2.56
C GLN A 142 -2.97 7.07 -3.01
N THR A 143 -1.69 7.31 -3.31
CA THR A 143 -0.76 6.24 -3.71
C THR A 143 -0.57 5.21 -2.61
N LEU A 144 -0.46 5.64 -1.35
CA LEU A 144 -0.35 4.76 -0.18
C LEU A 144 -1.61 3.92 0.04
N GLN A 145 -2.80 4.51 -0.12
CA GLN A 145 -4.08 3.79 -0.04
C GLN A 145 -4.21 2.73 -1.13
N GLN A 146 -3.85 3.08 -2.38
CA GLN A 146 -3.83 2.14 -3.50
C GLN A 146 -2.84 1.00 -3.23
N TYR A 147 -1.64 1.32 -2.73
CA TYR A 147 -0.62 0.33 -2.38
C TYR A 147 -1.13 -0.66 -1.33
N GLN A 148 -1.69 -0.16 -0.24
CA GLN A 148 -2.25 -0.98 0.84
C GLN A 148 -3.36 -1.92 0.34
N ALA A 149 -4.20 -1.43 -0.58
CA ALA A 149 -5.29 -2.23 -1.15
C ALA A 149 -4.80 -3.33 -2.10
N VAL A 150 -3.75 -3.06 -2.91
CA VAL A 150 -3.24 -4.04 -3.87
C VAL A 150 -2.23 -5.01 -3.27
N ARG A 151 -1.44 -4.57 -2.28
CA ARG A 151 -0.30 -5.33 -1.75
C ARG A 151 -0.65 -6.76 -1.30
N PRO A 152 -1.77 -7.04 -0.60
CA PRO A 152 -2.15 -8.40 -0.20
C PRO A 152 -2.45 -9.34 -1.37
N ARG A 153 -2.70 -8.81 -2.57
CA ARG A 153 -2.95 -9.58 -3.80
C ARG A 153 -1.67 -9.96 -4.53
N SER A 154 -0.51 -9.41 -4.13
CA SER A 154 0.78 -9.82 -4.69
C SER A 154 1.29 -11.10 -4.01
N ASN A 155 1.90 -11.97 -4.80
CA ASN A 155 2.53 -13.20 -4.34
C ASN A 155 4.00 -13.01 -3.89
N LEU A 156 4.52 -11.78 -3.91
CA LEU A 156 5.89 -11.49 -3.49
C LEU A 156 6.02 -11.43 -1.96
N SER A 157 7.16 -11.90 -1.46
CA SER A 157 7.51 -11.79 -0.04
C SER A 157 7.79 -10.35 0.36
N ASP A 158 7.64 -10.03 1.65
CA ASP A 158 7.99 -8.73 2.23
C ASP A 158 9.42 -8.26 1.85
N SER A 159 10.37 -9.20 1.74
CA SER A 159 11.74 -8.91 1.32
C SER A 159 11.88 -8.42 -0.13
N LYS A 160 10.96 -8.79 -1.02
CA LYS A 160 10.95 -8.39 -2.44
C LYS A 160 10.02 -7.20 -2.68
N LEU A 161 8.93 -7.12 -1.92
CA LEU A 161 7.93 -6.07 -1.99
C LEU A 161 7.44 -5.80 -0.56
N PRO A 162 7.77 -4.66 0.06
CA PRO A 162 7.52 -4.45 1.48
C PRO A 162 6.04 -4.48 1.84
N GLU A 163 5.66 -5.13 2.92
CA GLU A 163 4.33 -4.97 3.52
C GLU A 163 4.16 -3.53 4.01
N THR A 164 2.91 -3.11 4.16
CA THR A 164 2.53 -1.75 4.56
C THR A 164 3.34 -1.19 5.74
N PRO A 165 3.52 -1.91 6.87
CA PRO A 165 4.28 -1.38 8.01
C PRO A 165 5.76 -1.11 7.68
N ARG A 166 6.39 -2.00 6.91
CA ARG A 166 7.80 -1.85 6.52
C ARG A 166 7.98 -0.72 5.51
N LEU A 167 7.05 -0.58 4.57
CA LEU A 167 7.08 0.54 3.64
C LEU A 167 6.91 1.86 4.37
N LYS A 168 5.97 1.94 5.32
CA LYS A 168 5.73 3.13 6.14
C LYS A 168 7.00 3.61 6.83
N ILE A 169 7.69 2.75 7.59
CA ILE A 169 8.94 3.09 8.29
C ILE A 169 9.96 3.67 7.31
N ARG A 170 10.17 3.00 6.17
CA ARG A 170 11.14 3.45 5.15
C ARG A 170 10.78 4.82 4.57
N LEU A 171 9.50 5.09 4.34
CA LEU A 171 9.06 6.40 3.82
C LEU A 171 9.20 7.49 4.88
N GLU A 172 8.90 7.20 6.14
CA GLU A 172 9.08 8.15 7.25
C GLU A 172 10.56 8.53 7.44
N GLU A 173 11.47 7.57 7.37
CA GLU A 173 12.92 7.80 7.43
C GLU A 173 13.35 8.77 6.32
N VAL A 174 13.01 8.47 5.07
CA VAL A 174 13.34 9.32 3.91
C VAL A 174 12.73 10.71 4.05
N ALA A 175 11.46 10.81 4.44
CA ALA A 175 10.78 12.10 4.60
C ALA A 175 11.44 12.95 5.70
N ARG A 176 11.86 12.32 6.81
CA ARG A 176 12.55 13.00 7.92
C ARG A 176 13.93 13.49 7.51
N GLU A 177 14.71 12.66 6.83
CA GLU A 177 16.04 13.03 6.34
C GLU A 177 15.98 14.21 5.36
N LEU A 178 14.94 14.25 4.51
CA LEU A 178 14.74 15.34 3.55
C LEU A 178 14.00 16.55 4.13
N GLY A 179 13.55 16.50 5.38
CA GLY A 179 12.73 17.57 5.98
C GLY A 179 11.37 17.77 5.28
N ASN A 180 10.85 16.77 4.58
CA ASN A 180 9.57 16.85 3.87
C ASN A 180 8.39 16.64 4.82
N THR A 181 8.04 17.68 5.58
CA THR A 181 6.97 17.66 6.58
C THR A 181 5.61 17.32 5.99
N GLY A 182 5.30 17.82 4.79
CA GLY A 182 4.06 17.49 4.09
C GLY A 182 3.92 16.00 3.81
N ALA A 183 5.00 15.32 3.43
CA ALA A 183 4.97 13.87 3.25
C ALA A 183 4.85 13.11 4.58
N LEU A 184 5.53 13.57 5.65
CA LEU A 184 5.40 12.99 7.00
C LEU A 184 3.95 13.02 7.47
N ASP A 185 3.25 14.14 7.30
CA ASP A 185 1.84 14.27 7.68
C ASP A 185 0.96 13.24 6.94
N ARG A 186 1.17 13.06 5.63
CA ARG A 186 0.42 12.05 4.85
C ARG A 186 0.72 10.63 5.27
N ILE A 187 1.96 10.32 5.62
CA ILE A 187 2.35 8.98 6.07
C ILE A 187 1.80 8.70 7.48
N ALA A 188 1.77 9.69 8.36
CA ALA A 188 1.15 9.58 9.68
C ALA A 188 -0.36 9.28 9.56
N ASP A 189 -1.06 9.95 8.65
CA ASP A 189 -2.50 9.78 8.41
C ASP A 189 -2.86 8.42 7.78
N TRP A 190 -1.92 7.75 7.13
CA TRP A 190 -2.16 6.50 6.38
C TRP A 190 -2.80 5.39 7.24
N ASP A 191 -2.35 5.20 8.48
CA ASP A 191 -2.89 4.18 9.41
C ASP A 191 -4.28 4.53 9.94
N CYS A 192 -4.65 5.82 9.94
CA CYS A 192 -5.96 6.25 10.43
C CYS A 192 -7.10 5.91 9.46
N SER A 193 -6.81 5.57 8.20
CA SER A 193 -7.81 5.24 7.17
C SER A 193 -8.40 3.83 7.33
N SER A 194 -7.56 2.83 7.60
CA SER A 194 -7.98 1.44 7.81
C SER A 194 -8.77 1.28 9.12
N ALA A 195 -8.30 1.94 10.19
CA ALA A 195 -9.02 2.00 11.45
C ALA A 195 -10.39 2.70 11.31
N LYS A 196 -10.52 3.72 10.44
CA LYS A 196 -11.81 4.35 10.14
C LYS A 196 -12.75 3.44 9.34
N LEU A 197 -12.24 2.62 8.42
CA LEU A 197 -13.05 1.69 7.63
C LEU A 197 -13.60 0.54 8.51
N GLU A 198 -12.76 -0.03 9.39
CA GLU A 198 -13.19 -1.02 10.38
C GLU A 198 -14.16 -0.41 11.39
N ARG A 199 -13.91 0.83 11.86
CA ARG A 199 -14.79 1.54 12.80
C ARG A 199 -16.15 1.87 12.19
N ASN A 200 -16.24 2.31 10.94
CA ASN A 200 -17.51 2.57 10.27
C ASN A 200 -18.27 1.28 9.91
N THR A 201 -17.55 0.19 9.61
CA THR A 201 -18.16 -1.13 9.40
C THR A 201 -18.73 -1.67 10.72
N LEU A 202 -17.97 -1.58 11.82
CA LEU A 202 -18.44 -1.93 13.16
C LEU A 202 -19.60 -1.04 13.62
N LEU A 203 -19.54 0.28 13.40
CA LEU A 203 -20.62 1.21 13.76
C LEU A 203 -21.88 0.98 12.92
N ASN A 204 -21.78 0.67 11.63
CA ASN A 204 -22.96 0.35 10.81
C ASN A 204 -23.58 -1.01 11.19
N ILE A 205 -22.77 -1.98 11.61
CA ILE A 205 -23.27 -3.24 12.19
C ILE A 205 -23.99 -2.97 13.53
N ILE A 206 -23.44 -2.08 14.36
CA ILE A 206 -23.96 -1.75 15.70
C ILE A 206 -25.21 -0.86 15.66
N PHE A 207 -25.27 0.12 14.76
CA PHE A 207 -26.34 1.13 14.72
C PHE A 207 -27.38 0.91 13.60
N GLY A 208 -27.10 0.05 12.63
CA GLY A 208 -28.00 -0.20 11.50
C GLY A 208 -29.16 -1.16 11.78
N TYR A 209 -29.08 -2.01 12.82
CA TYR A 209 -30.03 -3.11 12.97
C TYR A 209 -30.42 -3.34 14.43
N LYS A 210 -31.58 -2.79 14.81
CA LYS A 210 -32.29 -3.20 16.02
C LYS A 210 -32.66 -4.69 15.89
N ASN A 211 -32.19 -5.50 16.82
CA ASN A 211 -32.61 -6.89 17.10
C ASN A 211 -32.21 -7.98 16.09
N ARG A 212 -30.93 -8.36 16.03
CA ARG A 212 -30.49 -9.72 15.66
C ARG A 212 -29.02 -9.99 16.06
N GLU A 213 -28.73 -11.20 16.51
CA GLU A 213 -27.37 -11.71 16.75
C GLU A 213 -26.63 -11.91 15.43
N TYR A 214 -25.34 -11.55 15.38
CA TYR A 214 -24.50 -11.80 14.21
C TYR A 214 -23.14 -12.37 14.59
N SER A 215 -22.64 -13.23 13.70
CA SER A 215 -21.28 -13.76 13.70
C SER A 215 -20.50 -13.12 12.54
N VAL A 216 -19.36 -12.50 12.82
CA VAL A 216 -18.43 -12.02 11.79
C VAL A 216 -17.20 -12.92 11.79
N ARG A 217 -16.93 -13.59 10.67
CA ARG A 217 -15.68 -14.33 10.45
C ARG A 217 -14.64 -13.42 9.83
N GLY A 218 -13.68 -12.97 10.64
CA GLY A 218 -12.39 -12.45 10.20
C GLY A 218 -11.27 -13.24 10.89
N GLU A 219 -10.25 -13.65 10.13
CA GLU A 219 -8.98 -14.25 10.58
C GLU A 219 -8.97 -14.92 11.98
N GLY A 220 -9.82 -15.94 12.15
CA GLY A 220 -9.82 -16.78 13.37
C GLY A 220 -10.36 -16.12 14.64
N ARG A 221 -11.01 -14.96 14.57
CA ARG A 221 -11.67 -14.32 15.72
C ARG A 221 -13.12 -14.01 15.41
N LEU A 222 -14.01 -14.62 16.18
CA LEU A 222 -15.41 -14.21 16.25
C LEU A 222 -15.53 -13.06 17.24
N VAL A 223 -16.07 -11.93 16.81
CA VAL A 223 -16.44 -10.81 17.67
C VAL A 223 -17.95 -10.74 17.71
N VAL A 224 -18.54 -11.01 18.88
CA VAL A 224 -19.98 -10.79 19.13
C VAL A 224 -20.10 -9.56 20.01
N ALA A 225 -20.79 -8.53 19.52
CA ALA A 225 -21.11 -7.34 20.28
C ALA A 225 -22.59 -7.39 20.68
N GLN A 226 -22.86 -7.47 21.98
CA GLN A 226 -24.21 -7.26 22.50
C GLN A 226 -24.32 -5.82 22.99
N VAL A 227 -25.25 -5.08 22.40
CA VAL A 227 -25.59 -3.72 22.84
C VAL A 227 -26.78 -3.82 23.78
N GLU A 228 -26.53 -3.65 25.07
CA GLU A 228 -27.62 -3.49 26.03
C GLU A 228 -28.15 -2.05 25.97
N ARG A 229 -29.41 -1.85 26.38
CA ARG A 229 -30.09 -0.53 26.41
C ARG A 229 -29.40 0.53 27.30
N SER A 230 -28.25 0.21 27.88
CA SER A 230 -27.52 0.96 28.91
C SER A 230 -26.26 1.68 28.40
N ASN A 231 -26.09 1.88 27.08
CA ASN A 231 -24.86 2.44 26.48
C ASN A 231 -23.58 1.63 26.79
N LYS A 232 -23.71 0.37 27.18
CA LYS A 232 -22.60 -0.56 27.38
C LYS A 232 -22.49 -1.50 26.19
N VAL A 233 -21.28 -1.63 25.67
CA VAL A 233 -20.94 -2.61 24.62
C VAL A 233 -20.05 -3.67 25.25
N SER A 234 -20.54 -4.90 25.28
CA SER A 234 -19.73 -6.06 25.66
C SER A 234 -19.13 -6.68 24.41
N VAL A 235 -17.80 -6.77 24.34
CA VAL A 235 -17.07 -7.36 23.21
C VAL A 235 -16.61 -8.75 23.61
N LEU A 236 -17.22 -9.78 23.03
CA LEU A 236 -16.77 -11.17 23.23
C LEU A 236 -15.73 -11.51 22.16
N THR A 237 -14.49 -11.75 22.57
CA THR A 237 -13.43 -12.26 21.70
C THR A 237 -13.23 -13.75 21.89
N TRP A 238 -13.41 -14.53 20.83
CA TRP A 238 -13.07 -15.95 20.83
C TRP A 238 -11.58 -16.18 20.49
N GLN A 239 -10.88 -16.98 21.28
CA GLN A 239 -9.57 -17.54 20.94
C GLN A 239 -9.70 -19.06 20.76
N PRO A 240 -9.31 -19.64 19.60
CA PRO A 240 -9.21 -21.08 19.46
C PRO A 240 -8.10 -21.61 20.38
N SER A 241 -8.43 -22.53 21.30
CA SER A 241 -7.41 -23.35 21.93
C SER A 241 -6.97 -24.44 20.94
N THR A 242 -5.66 -24.54 20.71
CA THR A 242 -5.09 -25.58 19.85
C THR A 242 -5.00 -26.90 20.61
N THR A 243 -6.06 -27.71 20.52
CA THR A 243 -6.13 -29.15 20.84
C THR A 243 -7.56 -29.56 20.49
N THR A 244 -7.90 -30.36 19.49
CA THR A 244 -7.44 -31.71 19.15
C THR A 244 -7.91 -32.09 17.73
N LYS A 245 -7.26 -33.09 17.12
CA LYS A 245 -7.77 -33.82 15.95
C LYS A 245 -9.01 -34.62 16.34
N GLU A 246 -10.10 -34.56 15.56
CA GLU A 246 -10.86 -35.71 15.02
C GLU A 246 -12.21 -35.32 14.42
N LYS A 247 -12.73 -36.28 13.65
CA LYS A 247 -13.85 -36.29 12.70
C LYS A 247 -15.20 -35.94 13.30
N ASP A 248 -16.09 -35.49 12.42
CA ASP A 248 -17.55 -35.51 12.49
C ASP A 248 -18.14 -35.59 13.90
N HIS A 249 -18.69 -34.48 14.42
CA HIS A 249 -19.98 -34.45 15.10
C HIS A 249 -20.34 -33.00 15.50
N THR A 250 -21.65 -32.78 15.51
CA THR A 250 -22.41 -31.64 16.00
C THR A 250 -21.79 -31.00 17.25
N PHE A 251 -21.44 -29.72 17.17
CA PHE A 251 -20.93 -28.97 18.33
C PHE A 251 -22.08 -28.59 19.27
N THR A 252 -22.14 -29.25 20.43
CA THR A 252 -22.93 -28.77 21.56
C THR A 252 -22.14 -27.65 22.23
N PHE A 253 -22.62 -26.41 22.13
CA PHE A 253 -21.97 -25.24 22.69
C PHE A 253 -22.21 -25.18 24.21
N ALA A 254 -21.22 -25.57 25.01
CA ALA A 254 -21.18 -25.23 26.44
C ALA A 254 -20.54 -23.85 26.59
N SER A 255 -21.29 -22.91 27.15
CA SER A 255 -20.87 -21.53 27.37
C SER A 255 -19.93 -21.42 28.58
N VAL A 256 -18.73 -20.93 28.36
CA VAL A 256 -17.90 -20.32 29.42
C VAL A 256 -17.71 -18.86 29.01
N PHE A 257 -18.39 -17.96 29.69
CA PHE A 257 -18.26 -16.52 29.51
C PHE A 257 -17.22 -16.01 30.51
N ASP A 258 -16.14 -15.41 30.02
CA ASP A 258 -15.22 -14.63 30.85
C ASP A 258 -15.53 -13.14 30.67
N ASN A 259 -16.06 -12.52 31.73
CA ASN A 259 -16.42 -11.10 31.74
C ASN A 259 -15.16 -10.26 31.99
N SER A 260 -14.46 -9.86 30.93
CA SER A 260 -13.36 -8.91 31.04
C SER A 260 -13.57 -7.69 30.15
N ALA A 261 -13.65 -6.53 30.82
CA ALA A 261 -13.72 -5.15 30.32
C ALA A 261 -15.10 -4.59 29.92
N GLN A 262 -15.61 -3.67 30.76
CA GLN A 262 -16.57 -2.63 30.36
C GLN A 262 -15.77 -1.42 29.85
N VAL A 263 -16.08 -0.93 28.64
CA VAL A 263 -15.46 0.28 28.08
C VAL A 263 -16.50 1.40 28.01
N ASP A 264 -16.22 2.51 28.68
CA ASP A 264 -17.01 3.75 28.54
C ASP A 264 -16.64 4.45 27.23
N LEU A 265 -17.61 4.54 26.33
CA LEU A 265 -17.46 5.13 24.99
C LEU A 265 -17.12 6.63 25.02
N ASN A 266 -17.49 7.35 26.08
CA ASN A 266 -17.22 8.79 26.17
C ASN A 266 -15.75 9.09 26.49
N ALA A 267 -15.07 8.22 27.25
CA ALA A 267 -13.64 8.37 27.56
C ALA A 267 -12.73 8.13 26.33
N CYS A 268 -13.23 7.40 25.32
CA CYS A 268 -12.50 7.03 24.12
C CYS A 268 -12.45 8.15 23.05
N LEU A 269 -13.27 9.20 23.21
CA LEU A 269 -13.35 10.33 22.27
C LEU A 269 -12.37 11.45 22.59
N GLU A 270 -11.88 11.56 23.83
CA GLU A 270 -11.04 12.68 24.29
C GLU A 270 -9.54 12.40 24.27
N THR A 271 -9.10 11.14 24.21
CA THR A 271 -7.69 10.78 24.22
C THR A 271 -7.17 10.48 22.82
N ARG A 272 -6.67 11.53 22.14
CA ARG A 272 -5.75 11.36 21.00
C ARG A 272 -4.51 10.60 21.47
N GLY A 273 -4.34 9.37 20.97
CA GLY A 273 -3.09 8.64 21.03
C GLY A 273 -2.81 7.93 22.35
N GLN A 274 -3.47 6.80 22.60
CA GLN A 274 -2.92 5.67 23.37
C GLN A 274 -3.86 4.46 23.25
N LEU A 275 -3.68 3.67 22.19
CA LEU A 275 -4.21 2.31 22.11
C LEU A 275 -3.08 1.31 21.89
N TRP A 276 -2.00 1.50 22.65
CA TRP A 276 -1.00 0.47 22.93
C TRP A 276 -0.63 0.61 24.40
N GLY A 277 -1.24 -0.23 25.25
CA GLY A 277 -0.84 -0.32 26.66
C GLY A 277 -1.97 -0.34 27.69
N VAL A 278 -2.94 -1.26 27.57
CA VAL A 278 -3.62 -1.78 28.77
C VAL A 278 -3.75 -3.31 28.64
N ALA A 279 -2.59 -3.97 28.71
CA ALA A 279 -2.48 -5.37 29.10
C ALA A 279 -1.17 -5.52 29.87
N LYS A 280 -1.03 -4.78 30.97
CA LYS A 280 0.06 -4.99 31.92
C LYS A 280 -0.37 -4.50 33.30
N ARG A 281 -0.89 -5.43 34.10
CA ARG A 281 -0.55 -5.71 35.52
C ARG A 281 -1.71 -6.44 36.17
N GLY A 282 -1.38 -7.54 36.83
CA GLY A 282 -2.32 -8.29 37.66
C GLY A 282 -1.89 -9.74 37.93
N TRP A 283 -0.60 -10.04 37.91
CA TRP A 283 -0.03 -11.24 38.53
C TRP A 283 1.07 -10.79 39.50
N GLU A 284 1.20 -11.51 40.62
CA GLU A 284 1.89 -11.21 41.91
C GLU A 284 0.97 -10.54 42.94
N GLY A 285 0.51 -11.13 44.05
CA GLY A 285 0.64 -12.47 44.67
C GLY A 285 0.13 -12.42 46.14
N VAL A 286 -0.33 -13.57 46.68
CA VAL A 286 -0.58 -13.93 48.11
C VAL A 286 -1.82 -13.27 48.75
N VAL A 287 -2.81 -13.98 49.32
CA VAL A 287 -2.82 -15.12 50.28
C VAL A 287 -3.58 -16.34 49.76
#